data_AF-A0A4D6MMA7-F1
#
_entry.id   AF-A0A4D6MMA7-F1
#
_cell.length_a   1.000
_cell.length_b   1.000
_cell.length_c   1.000
_cell.angle_alpha   90.00
_cell.angle_beta   90.00
_cell.angle_gamma   90.00
#
_symmetry.space_group_name_H-M   'P 1'
#
loop_
_entity.id
_entity.type
_entity.pdbx_description
1 polymer ?
#
loop_
_entity_poly.entity_id
_entity_poly.type
_entity_poly.pdbx_seq_one_letter_code
_entity_poly.pdbx_strand_id
1 'polypeptide(L)'
;MMSFLPILFISCFFCLGKATDCGGNHVTQTIVVGKVGHAAFRTIQGAIDSVKTKNDQWVKIHIKAGLYIETVVIPLDKPCIILEGEGSARTIISHWDHQSINNNATLFSSPPNVIASGIAFKNSYNVATDKPYDLGSRIEPANAVNLYGDKYLFQGCSFIGYQDTLYDHWGRHVFKDCYIQGEVDFIFGNGQSYYQNCSINAVGRARKSGGFVTAQGRNSPDDPSGFVFEGGSINGNGKVNLGRAWRPYARVIFRNTYFSDIITPQGWVAWGAASNPNTTTYAEVDCKGPGANTSKRVPIMNFLFILLISCFSCLGKATDCGGNNVRETIIVGKEGNVAFSTVQEAIDSVKINNDQWVKIHIKAGLYIESVAIPVNKPCILLEGEGSSITIITHWDHMSLNNNATFTSSPPNVIASGLTFKNSYNVGTDNLGSKIEPANAARLYGDKYFFHNCSFIGYQDTLFDRSGRHVFKDCYIQGEVDFIYGDGQSYYQNCLINAMGKFRKLPGFVTAQSRNSPDDPTGFVFEGGLVTGNGKVHLGRAWRPYSRVIFHKTFFSDIVTPQGWNAWTAVGNESTTTYAEVDCKGPGADTSKRVPWMKNLSSSELYEFSFASFINSDRWVDKLPIIS
;
A
#
# COMPACT_ATOMS: atom_id res chain seq x y z
N MET A 1 -16.19 20.17 -32.97
CA MET A 1 -14.87 20.21 -32.32
C MET A 1 -14.98 19.79 -30.83
N MET A 2 -15.68 18.68 -30.56
CA MET A 2 -15.99 18.16 -29.22
C MET A 2 -15.90 16.63 -29.28
N SER A 3 -14.73 16.03 -29.01
CA SER A 3 -14.62 14.56 -28.89
C SER A 3 -13.31 14.05 -28.27
N PHE A 4 -12.54 14.86 -27.54
CA PHE A 4 -11.24 14.42 -26.99
C PHE A 4 -11.06 14.58 -25.47
N LEU A 5 -12.03 15.14 -24.75
CA LEU A 5 -11.94 15.31 -23.29
C LEU A 5 -12.15 14.05 -22.42
N PRO A 6 -12.87 12.97 -22.81
CA PRO A 6 -13.10 11.83 -21.91
C PRO A 6 -11.91 10.89 -21.78
N ILE A 7 -10.95 10.93 -22.72
CA ILE A 7 -9.82 9.99 -22.78
C ILE A 7 -8.66 10.46 -21.89
N LEU A 8 -8.47 11.77 -21.75
CA LEU A 8 -7.40 12.34 -20.91
C LEU A 8 -7.64 12.15 -19.40
N PHE A 9 -8.90 12.09 -18.96
CA PHE A 9 -9.27 11.89 -17.55
C PHE A 9 -9.04 10.45 -17.09
N ILE A 10 -9.23 9.49 -17.99
CA ILE A 10 -8.99 8.07 -17.72
C ILE A 10 -7.48 7.79 -17.74
N SER A 11 -6.68 8.44 -18.58
CA SER A 11 -5.22 8.22 -18.58
C SER A 11 -4.53 8.64 -17.27
N CYS A 12 -4.99 9.70 -16.59
CA CYS A 12 -4.33 10.23 -15.39
C CYS A 12 -4.54 9.37 -14.13
N PHE A 13 -5.63 8.58 -14.04
CA PHE A 13 -5.87 7.70 -12.90
C PHE A 13 -4.92 6.48 -12.86
N PHE A 14 -4.33 6.11 -14.00
CA PHE A 14 -3.56 4.86 -14.17
C PHE A 14 -2.03 5.03 -14.19
N CYS A 15 -1.50 6.23 -13.95
CA CYS A 15 -0.09 6.56 -14.25
C CYS A 15 0.99 6.18 -13.21
N LEU A 16 0.69 5.63 -12.03
CA LEU A 16 1.72 5.25 -11.05
C LEU A 16 1.68 3.77 -10.69
N GLY A 17 2.44 2.99 -11.44
CA GLY A 17 2.76 1.58 -11.22
C GLY A 17 3.32 1.03 -12.51
N LYS A 18 4.46 0.32 -12.46
CA LYS A 18 4.92 -0.50 -13.59
C LYS A 18 3.80 -1.52 -13.85
N ALA A 19 2.87 -1.19 -14.75
CA ALA A 19 1.89 -2.18 -15.20
C ALA A 19 2.69 -3.27 -15.90
N THR A 20 2.27 -4.50 -15.73
CA THR A 20 2.49 -5.51 -16.76
C THR A 20 2.10 -4.89 -18.10
N ASP A 21 3.06 -4.73 -19.00
CA ASP A 21 2.77 -4.24 -20.35
C ASP A 21 1.91 -5.29 -21.04
N CYS A 22 0.67 -4.94 -21.38
CA CYS A 22 -0.29 -5.84 -22.02
C CYS A 22 -0.10 -5.90 -23.55
N GLY A 23 1.12 -5.64 -24.03
CA GLY A 23 1.45 -5.55 -25.46
C GLY A 23 0.91 -4.28 -26.12
N GLY A 24 0.70 -3.20 -25.36
CA GLY A 24 0.01 -2.00 -25.84
C GLY A 24 -1.53 -2.11 -25.82
N ASN A 25 -2.20 -1.43 -26.75
CA ASN A 25 -3.66 -1.19 -26.71
C ASN A 25 -4.49 -2.09 -27.65
N HIS A 26 -4.02 -3.30 -27.96
CA HIS A 26 -4.68 -4.19 -28.91
C HIS A 26 -5.02 -5.55 -28.29
N VAL A 27 -6.18 -6.09 -28.63
CA VAL A 27 -6.62 -7.44 -28.22
C VAL A 27 -5.98 -8.46 -29.14
N THR A 28 -5.19 -9.38 -28.58
CA THR A 28 -4.49 -10.42 -29.35
C THR A 28 -5.30 -11.69 -29.53
N GLN A 29 -6.22 -11.96 -28.60
CA GLN A 29 -7.08 -13.14 -28.63
C GLN A 29 -8.49 -12.79 -28.13
N THR A 30 -9.50 -13.33 -28.82
CA THR A 30 -10.89 -13.31 -28.33
C THR A 30 -11.38 -14.73 -28.11
N ILE A 31 -11.81 -15.03 -26.88
CA ILE A 31 -12.39 -16.29 -26.45
C ILE A 31 -13.88 -16.08 -26.24
N VAL A 32 -14.71 -16.84 -26.94
CA VAL A 32 -16.17 -16.73 -26.83
C VAL A 32 -16.70 -17.75 -25.81
N VAL A 33 -17.37 -17.25 -24.78
CA VAL A 33 -18.12 -18.04 -23.79
C VAL A 33 -19.60 -17.97 -24.11
N GLY A 34 -20.28 -19.10 -24.11
CA GLY A 34 -21.72 -19.14 -24.36
C GLY A 34 -22.31 -20.50 -24.04
N LYS A 35 -23.54 -20.51 -23.54
CA LYS A 35 -24.27 -21.73 -23.19
C LYS A 35 -24.73 -22.57 -24.38
N VAL A 36 -24.87 -21.96 -25.55
CA VAL A 36 -25.40 -22.59 -26.78
C VAL A 36 -24.51 -22.29 -27.99
N GLY A 37 -24.52 -23.19 -28.98
CA GLY A 37 -23.80 -23.05 -30.25
C GLY A 37 -22.29 -23.31 -30.17
N HIS A 38 -21.54 -22.77 -31.13
CA HIS A 38 -20.10 -22.98 -31.32
C HIS A 38 -19.19 -22.12 -30.41
N ALA A 39 -19.64 -21.74 -29.21
CA ALA A 39 -18.78 -21.04 -28.26
C ALA A 39 -17.64 -21.97 -27.78
N ALA A 40 -16.43 -21.41 -27.63
CA ALA A 40 -15.22 -22.15 -27.25
C ALA A 40 -15.31 -22.73 -25.83
N PHE A 41 -15.98 -22.02 -24.93
CA PHE A 41 -16.23 -22.47 -23.56
C PHE A 41 -17.70 -22.33 -23.17
N ARG A 42 -18.13 -23.19 -22.25
CA ARG A 42 -19.47 -23.15 -21.63
C ARG A 42 -19.49 -22.39 -20.30
N THR A 43 -18.33 -22.27 -19.66
CA THR A 43 -18.13 -21.55 -18.39
C THR A 43 -17.13 -20.43 -18.58
N ILE A 44 -17.27 -19.38 -17.77
CA ILE A 44 -16.37 -18.23 -17.77
C ILE A 44 -15.05 -18.61 -17.11
N GLN A 45 -15.10 -19.41 -16.02
CA GLN A 45 -13.89 -19.93 -15.39
C GLN A 45 -13.05 -20.75 -16.37
N GLY A 46 -13.67 -21.62 -17.18
CA GLY A 46 -12.94 -22.42 -18.17
C GLY A 46 -12.23 -21.57 -19.22
N ALA A 47 -12.83 -20.45 -19.63
CA ALA A 47 -12.17 -19.51 -20.54
C ALA A 47 -10.98 -18.81 -19.87
N ILE A 48 -11.11 -18.37 -18.61
CA ILE A 48 -10.00 -17.79 -17.85
C ILE A 48 -8.88 -18.83 -17.65
N ASP A 49 -9.23 -20.08 -17.35
CA ASP A 49 -8.30 -21.18 -17.16
C ASP A 49 -7.46 -21.43 -18.42
N SER A 50 -8.03 -21.20 -19.61
CA SER A 50 -7.34 -21.31 -20.90
C SER A 50 -6.40 -20.16 -21.24
N VAL A 51 -6.52 -19.01 -20.57
CA VAL A 51 -5.56 -17.90 -20.72
C VAL A 51 -4.22 -18.33 -20.15
N LYS A 52 -3.13 -18.04 -20.88
CA LYS A 52 -1.76 -18.41 -20.48
C LYS A 52 -1.42 -17.80 -19.11
N THR A 53 -0.61 -18.50 -18.31
CA THR A 53 -0.02 -17.92 -17.11
C THR A 53 1.02 -16.87 -17.50
N LYS A 54 1.21 -15.88 -16.62
CA LYS A 54 2.00 -14.65 -16.86
C LYS A 54 1.59 -13.95 -18.16
N ASN A 55 0.29 -13.85 -18.40
CA ASN A 55 -0.24 -13.26 -19.61
C ASN A 55 0.14 -11.78 -19.75
N ASP A 56 0.83 -11.44 -20.82
CA ASP A 56 1.34 -10.10 -21.13
C ASP A 56 0.64 -9.49 -22.34
N GLN A 57 -0.49 -10.03 -22.79
CA GLN A 57 -1.23 -9.53 -23.95
C GLN A 57 -2.72 -9.46 -23.63
N TRP A 58 -3.45 -8.47 -24.14
CA TRP A 58 -4.89 -8.39 -23.89
C TRP A 58 -5.64 -9.60 -24.48
N VAL A 59 -6.21 -10.43 -23.60
CA VAL A 59 -7.12 -11.51 -23.98
C VAL A 59 -8.54 -11.10 -23.62
N LYS A 60 -9.41 -11.04 -24.64
CA LYS A 60 -10.83 -10.74 -24.46
C LYS A 60 -11.63 -12.02 -24.30
N ILE A 61 -12.31 -12.16 -23.18
CA ILE A 61 -13.34 -13.18 -22.95
C ILE A 61 -14.68 -12.52 -23.24
N HIS A 62 -15.23 -12.81 -24.41
CA HIS A 62 -16.52 -12.34 -24.85
C HIS A 62 -17.62 -13.30 -24.38
N ILE A 63 -18.45 -12.83 -23.45
CA ILE A 63 -19.46 -13.61 -22.75
C ILE A 63 -20.83 -13.28 -23.36
N LYS A 64 -21.40 -14.26 -24.06
CA LYS A 64 -22.75 -14.13 -24.63
C LYS A 64 -23.79 -13.96 -23.54
N ALA A 65 -24.89 -13.28 -23.85
CA ALA A 65 -26.03 -13.14 -22.97
C ALA A 65 -26.47 -14.49 -22.38
N GLY A 66 -26.74 -14.50 -21.07
CA GLY A 66 -27.10 -15.68 -20.31
C GLY A 66 -26.87 -15.48 -18.80
N LEU A 67 -27.46 -16.38 -18.02
CA LEU A 67 -27.24 -16.50 -16.57
C LEU A 67 -26.19 -17.56 -16.29
N TYR A 68 -24.97 -17.19 -15.94
CA TYR A 68 -23.88 -18.09 -15.57
C TYR A 68 -23.90 -18.28 -14.06
N ILE A 69 -24.12 -19.52 -13.60
CA ILE A 69 -24.10 -19.85 -12.18
C ILE A 69 -22.74 -20.48 -11.87
N GLU A 70 -21.78 -19.65 -11.51
CA GLU A 70 -20.40 -20.05 -11.24
C GLU A 70 -19.69 -19.01 -10.37
N THR A 71 -18.62 -19.44 -9.71
CA THR A 71 -17.63 -18.56 -9.10
C THR A 71 -16.54 -18.32 -10.11
N VAL A 72 -16.22 -17.06 -10.38
CA VAL A 72 -15.17 -16.66 -11.31
C VAL A 72 -13.97 -16.17 -10.53
N VAL A 73 -12.82 -16.80 -10.75
CA VAL A 73 -11.53 -16.44 -10.17
C VAL A 73 -10.58 -16.06 -11.30
N ILE A 74 -10.14 -14.81 -11.30
CA ILE A 74 -9.00 -14.38 -12.10
C ILE A 74 -7.76 -14.42 -11.19
N PRO A 75 -6.84 -15.38 -11.38
CA PRO A 75 -5.69 -15.53 -10.52
C PRO A 75 -4.62 -14.46 -10.80
N LEU A 76 -3.79 -14.17 -9.80
CA LEU A 76 -2.75 -13.12 -9.84
C LEU A 76 -1.79 -13.25 -11.04
N ASP A 77 -1.55 -14.47 -11.53
CA ASP A 77 -0.65 -14.75 -12.65
C ASP A 77 -1.33 -14.63 -14.02
N LYS A 78 -2.59 -14.17 -14.11
CA LYS A 78 -3.29 -13.96 -15.38
C LYS A 78 -3.75 -12.49 -15.57
N PRO A 79 -2.82 -11.52 -15.69
CA PRO A 79 -3.18 -10.15 -15.99
C PRO A 79 -3.65 -9.95 -17.44
N CYS A 80 -4.04 -8.73 -17.76
CA CYS A 80 -4.41 -8.32 -19.12
C CYS A 80 -5.64 -9.07 -19.67
N ILE A 81 -6.70 -9.15 -18.87
CA ILE A 81 -7.97 -9.80 -19.25
C ILE A 81 -9.08 -8.77 -19.42
N ILE A 82 -9.84 -8.91 -20.51
CA ILE A 82 -11.08 -8.17 -20.76
C ILE A 82 -12.25 -9.14 -20.64
N LEU A 83 -13.15 -8.93 -19.68
CA LEU A 83 -14.44 -9.61 -19.60
C LEU A 83 -15.51 -8.73 -20.27
N GLU A 84 -15.97 -9.11 -21.45
CA GLU A 84 -16.94 -8.35 -22.21
C GLU A 84 -18.28 -9.11 -22.30
N GLY A 85 -19.29 -8.65 -21.59
CA GLY A 85 -20.65 -9.16 -21.68
C GLY A 85 -21.51 -8.37 -22.68
N GLU A 86 -22.58 -8.99 -23.19
CA GLU A 86 -23.55 -8.36 -24.10
C GLU A 86 -24.54 -7.40 -23.38
N GLY A 87 -24.11 -6.78 -22.28
CA GLY A 87 -24.91 -5.86 -21.47
C GLY A 87 -25.35 -6.47 -20.14
N SER A 88 -25.26 -5.68 -19.06
CA SER A 88 -25.40 -6.17 -17.68
C SER A 88 -26.79 -6.71 -17.35
N ALA A 89 -27.83 -6.25 -18.06
CA ALA A 89 -29.19 -6.79 -17.94
C ALA A 89 -29.35 -8.19 -18.58
N ARG A 90 -28.43 -8.59 -19.47
CA ARG A 90 -28.52 -9.84 -20.26
C ARG A 90 -27.42 -10.84 -19.93
N THR A 91 -26.29 -10.37 -19.42
CA THR A 91 -25.13 -11.20 -19.07
C THR A 91 -24.93 -11.15 -17.57
N ILE A 92 -25.41 -12.19 -16.87
CA ILE A 92 -25.44 -12.24 -15.41
C ILE A 92 -24.55 -13.39 -14.97
N ILE A 93 -23.55 -13.10 -14.14
CA ILE A 93 -22.79 -14.09 -13.40
C ILE A 93 -23.35 -14.09 -11.98
N SER A 94 -23.69 -15.26 -11.46
CA SER A 94 -24.24 -15.38 -10.12
C SER A 94 -23.68 -16.55 -9.34
N HIS A 95 -23.46 -16.31 -8.05
CA HIS A 95 -23.14 -17.35 -7.09
C HIS A 95 -24.06 -17.23 -5.85
N TRP A 96 -24.11 -18.28 -5.02
CA TRP A 96 -24.95 -18.35 -3.82
C TRP A 96 -24.11 -18.84 -2.64
N ASP A 97 -23.28 -17.95 -2.09
CA ASP A 97 -22.40 -18.22 -0.94
C ASP A 97 -22.27 -16.99 -0.01
N HIS A 98 -21.87 -17.21 1.25
CA HIS A 98 -21.90 -16.26 2.36
C HIS A 98 -20.84 -16.57 3.45
N GLN A 99 -20.71 -15.75 4.50
CA GLN A 99 -19.85 -15.98 5.70
C GLN A 99 -18.32 -15.76 5.62
N SER A 100 -17.69 -15.40 4.49
CA SER A 100 -16.24 -15.15 4.46
C SER A 100 -15.82 -14.04 3.49
N ILE A 101 -15.28 -12.94 4.01
CA ILE A 101 -14.73 -11.81 3.24
C ILE A 101 -13.65 -12.20 2.20
N ASN A 102 -13.06 -13.40 2.32
CA ASN A 102 -11.91 -13.81 1.50
C ASN A 102 -12.22 -14.90 0.46
N ASN A 103 -13.35 -15.63 0.54
CA ASN A 103 -13.55 -16.86 -0.25
C ASN A 103 -14.94 -17.03 -0.92
N ASN A 104 -15.85 -16.04 -0.87
CA ASN A 104 -17.25 -16.25 -1.26
C ASN A 104 -17.84 -15.28 -2.31
N ALA A 105 -16.98 -14.66 -3.14
CA ALA A 105 -17.43 -13.70 -4.15
C ALA A 105 -17.89 -14.38 -5.45
N THR A 106 -18.84 -13.77 -6.16
CA THR A 106 -19.19 -14.22 -7.53
C THR A 106 -18.02 -13.99 -8.51
N LEU A 107 -17.29 -12.89 -8.33
CA LEU A 107 -16.00 -12.64 -8.97
C LEU A 107 -14.94 -12.37 -7.91
N PHE A 108 -13.83 -13.11 -7.97
CA PHE A 108 -12.60 -12.82 -7.25
C PHE A 108 -11.50 -12.49 -8.26
N SER A 109 -10.88 -11.32 -8.15
CA SER A 109 -9.85 -10.89 -9.09
C SER A 109 -8.65 -10.29 -8.36
N SER A 110 -7.47 -10.89 -8.55
CA SER A 110 -6.20 -10.40 -7.99
C SER A 110 -5.14 -9.89 -8.97
N PRO A 111 -5.12 -10.20 -10.28
CA PRO A 111 -4.04 -9.74 -11.16
C PRO A 111 -4.19 -8.24 -11.46
N PRO A 112 -3.14 -7.55 -11.90
CA PRO A 112 -3.30 -6.21 -12.45
C PRO A 112 -4.01 -6.24 -13.83
N ASN A 113 -4.50 -5.09 -14.28
CA ASN A 113 -5.00 -4.87 -15.65
C ASN A 113 -6.20 -5.76 -16.02
N VAL A 114 -7.33 -5.60 -15.32
CA VAL A 114 -8.59 -6.26 -15.67
C VAL A 114 -9.62 -5.22 -16.09
N ILE A 115 -10.23 -5.45 -17.25
CA ILE A 115 -11.36 -4.66 -17.74
C ILE A 115 -12.59 -5.55 -17.72
N ALA A 116 -13.70 -5.05 -17.20
CA ALA A 116 -15.00 -5.70 -17.34
C ALA A 116 -16.04 -4.72 -17.86
N SER A 117 -16.86 -5.15 -18.81
CA SER A 117 -17.90 -4.31 -19.37
C SER A 117 -19.19 -5.06 -19.63
N GLY A 118 -20.33 -4.45 -19.32
CA GLY A 118 -21.64 -5.00 -19.67
C GLY A 118 -21.97 -6.34 -19.02
N ILE A 119 -21.53 -6.55 -17.77
CA ILE A 119 -21.78 -7.77 -16.99
C ILE A 119 -22.44 -7.41 -15.67
N ALA A 120 -23.45 -8.18 -15.25
CA ALA A 120 -23.94 -8.15 -13.88
C ALA A 120 -23.26 -9.23 -13.05
N PHE A 121 -22.57 -8.83 -11.99
CA PHE A 121 -22.06 -9.71 -10.94
C PHE A 121 -23.07 -9.71 -9.79
N LYS A 122 -23.67 -10.88 -9.51
CA LYS A 122 -24.75 -11.01 -8.53
C LYS A 122 -24.46 -12.09 -7.50
N ASN A 123 -24.33 -11.70 -6.24
CA ASN A 123 -24.44 -12.68 -5.17
C ASN A 123 -25.92 -12.87 -4.79
N SER A 124 -26.45 -14.07 -5.04
CA SER A 124 -27.85 -14.38 -4.84
C SER A 124 -28.19 -14.81 -3.42
N TYR A 125 -27.22 -14.95 -2.50
CA TYR A 125 -27.46 -15.46 -1.14
C TYR A 125 -28.58 -14.69 -0.41
N ASN A 126 -28.40 -13.37 -0.29
CA ASN A 126 -29.39 -12.49 0.35
C ASN A 126 -30.51 -12.02 -0.60
N VAL A 127 -30.35 -12.23 -1.91
CA VAL A 127 -31.26 -11.76 -2.97
C VAL A 127 -32.34 -12.80 -3.32
N ALA A 128 -32.19 -14.05 -2.85
CA ALA A 128 -33.00 -15.19 -3.26
C ALA A 128 -34.47 -15.16 -2.81
N THR A 129 -34.92 -14.18 -2.02
CA THR A 129 -36.34 -14.06 -1.68
C THR A 129 -36.93 -12.84 -2.39
N ASP A 130 -37.63 -13.07 -3.50
CA ASP A 130 -38.57 -12.11 -4.14
C ASP A 130 -39.76 -11.73 -3.22
N LYS A 131 -39.66 -12.05 -1.92
CA LYS A 131 -40.58 -11.70 -0.85
C LYS A 131 -39.84 -10.81 0.16
N PRO A 132 -40.02 -9.48 0.11
CA PRO A 132 -39.40 -8.54 1.05
C PRO A 132 -39.69 -8.82 2.54
N TYR A 133 -40.70 -9.65 2.82
CA TYR A 133 -41.20 -9.97 4.16
C TYR A 133 -40.75 -11.35 4.68
N ASP A 134 -40.08 -12.18 3.88
CA ASP A 134 -39.76 -13.59 4.23
C ASP A 134 -38.27 -13.82 4.57
N LEU A 135 -37.52 -12.74 4.77
CA LEU A 135 -36.13 -12.81 5.19
C LEU A 135 -36.06 -12.97 6.71
N GLY A 136 -36.28 -14.20 7.16
CA GLY A 136 -36.07 -14.64 8.54
C GLY A 136 -34.68 -14.26 9.05
N SER A 137 -34.66 -13.27 9.95
CA SER A 137 -33.68 -12.96 11.02
C SER A 137 -32.16 -12.90 10.77
N ARG A 138 -31.57 -13.21 9.61
CA ARG A 138 -30.11 -13.03 9.41
C ARG A 138 -29.73 -12.63 7.98
N ILE A 139 -29.17 -11.43 7.84
CA ILE A 139 -28.41 -11.00 6.64
C ILE A 139 -26.95 -11.28 6.94
N GLU A 140 -26.25 -11.89 6.00
CA GLU A 140 -24.84 -12.21 6.15
C GLU A 140 -24.01 -11.60 5.01
N PRO A 141 -22.73 -11.27 5.25
CA PRO A 141 -21.81 -10.82 4.20
C PRO A 141 -21.82 -11.76 2.99
N ALA A 142 -22.12 -11.22 1.81
CA ALA A 142 -22.23 -11.99 0.58
C ALA A 142 -21.80 -11.15 -0.63
N ASN A 143 -20.52 -11.30 -0.99
CA ASN A 143 -19.89 -10.40 -1.95
C ASN A 143 -20.27 -10.77 -3.38
N ALA A 144 -20.66 -9.79 -4.18
CA ALA A 144 -20.75 -9.95 -5.63
C ALA A 144 -19.33 -9.97 -6.22
N VAL A 145 -18.45 -9.09 -5.76
CA VAL A 145 -17.10 -8.94 -6.33
C VAL A 145 -16.07 -8.61 -5.26
N ASN A 146 -14.90 -9.25 -5.35
CA ASN A 146 -13.71 -8.95 -4.57
C ASN A 146 -12.53 -8.54 -5.48
N LEU A 147 -11.96 -7.37 -5.20
CA LEU A 147 -10.92 -6.75 -6.02
C LEU A 147 -9.61 -6.55 -5.24
N TYR A 148 -8.60 -7.36 -5.55
CA TYR A 148 -7.28 -7.34 -4.90
C TYR A 148 -6.13 -6.93 -5.84
N GLY A 149 -6.45 -6.48 -7.06
CA GLY A 149 -5.47 -6.17 -8.10
C GLY A 149 -5.50 -4.71 -8.49
N ASP A 150 -4.42 -4.21 -9.09
CA ASP A 150 -4.32 -2.81 -9.50
C ASP A 150 -4.80 -2.58 -10.94
N LYS A 151 -5.24 -1.36 -11.26
CA LYS A 151 -5.68 -0.95 -12.61
C LYS A 151 -6.90 -1.72 -13.14
N TYR A 152 -8.03 -1.60 -12.44
CA TYR A 152 -9.30 -2.13 -12.94
C TYR A 152 -10.17 -1.06 -13.58
N LEU A 153 -10.85 -1.46 -14.66
CA LEU A 153 -11.91 -0.68 -15.27
C LEU A 153 -13.18 -1.52 -15.36
N PHE A 154 -14.23 -1.08 -14.68
CA PHE A 154 -15.58 -1.60 -14.83
C PHE A 154 -16.42 -0.56 -15.58
N GLN A 155 -16.99 -0.92 -16.73
CA GLN A 155 -17.80 0.00 -17.53
C GLN A 155 -19.18 -0.58 -17.84
N GLY A 156 -20.25 0.09 -17.41
CA GLY A 156 -21.62 -0.40 -17.63
C GLY A 156 -21.93 -1.73 -16.95
N CYS A 157 -21.17 -2.09 -15.92
CA CYS A 157 -21.38 -3.29 -15.11
C CYS A 157 -22.42 -3.06 -14.01
N SER A 158 -23.05 -4.15 -13.57
CA SER A 158 -23.93 -4.15 -12.40
C SER A 158 -23.35 -4.99 -11.28
N PHE A 159 -23.39 -4.49 -10.05
CA PHE A 159 -22.96 -5.19 -8.84
C PHE A 159 -24.19 -5.33 -7.93
N ILE A 160 -24.65 -6.56 -7.72
CA ILE A 160 -25.95 -6.82 -7.09
C ILE A 160 -25.76 -7.71 -5.87
N GLY A 161 -26.07 -7.15 -4.70
CA GLY A 161 -26.05 -7.84 -3.43
C GLY A 161 -26.89 -7.10 -2.38
N TYR A 162 -26.61 -7.39 -1.10
CA TYR A 162 -27.25 -6.73 0.05
C TYR A 162 -26.19 -6.20 1.02
N GLN A 163 -25.60 -7.06 1.83
CA GLN A 163 -24.48 -6.69 2.69
C GLN A 163 -23.16 -7.06 2.02
N ASP A 164 -22.20 -6.13 2.04
CA ASP A 164 -20.83 -6.34 1.56
C ASP A 164 -20.77 -6.69 0.05
N THR A 165 -21.54 -5.98 -0.77
CA THR A 165 -21.73 -6.32 -2.20
C THR A 165 -20.44 -6.19 -3.03
N LEU A 166 -19.75 -5.06 -2.94
CA LEU A 166 -18.54 -4.77 -3.69
C LEU A 166 -17.38 -4.55 -2.73
N TYR A 167 -16.50 -5.54 -2.64
CA TYR A 167 -15.26 -5.42 -1.88
C TYR A 167 -14.16 -4.84 -2.76
N ASP A 168 -14.15 -3.52 -2.80
CA ASP A 168 -13.17 -2.66 -3.45
C ASP A 168 -11.92 -2.54 -2.56
N HIS A 169 -11.14 -3.63 -2.47
CA HIS A 169 -10.16 -3.82 -1.41
C HIS A 169 -8.84 -3.06 -1.63
N TRP A 170 -8.15 -3.28 -2.75
CA TRP A 170 -6.81 -2.71 -2.99
C TRP A 170 -6.57 -2.50 -4.48
N GLY A 171 -5.87 -1.41 -4.82
CA GLY A 171 -5.53 -1.04 -6.18
C GLY A 171 -6.26 0.21 -6.66
N ARG A 172 -5.96 0.63 -7.88
CA ARG A 172 -6.62 1.75 -8.57
C ARG A 172 -7.74 1.24 -9.44
N HIS A 173 -8.94 1.69 -9.17
CA HIS A 173 -10.13 1.22 -9.87
C HIS A 173 -10.93 2.39 -10.44
N VAL A 174 -11.48 2.17 -11.63
CA VAL A 174 -12.47 3.06 -12.23
C VAL A 174 -13.75 2.26 -12.45
N PHE A 175 -14.84 2.73 -11.89
CA PHE A 175 -16.19 2.26 -12.16
C PHE A 175 -16.89 3.35 -12.94
N LYS A 176 -17.32 3.06 -14.16
CA LYS A 176 -17.91 4.05 -15.06
C LYS A 176 -19.27 3.59 -15.55
N ASP A 177 -20.29 4.43 -15.38
CA ASP A 177 -21.66 4.14 -15.79
C ASP A 177 -22.20 2.82 -15.19
N CYS A 178 -21.70 2.46 -14.00
CA CYS A 178 -22.05 1.21 -13.31
C CYS A 178 -23.31 1.36 -12.45
N TYR A 179 -24.02 0.25 -12.27
CA TYR A 179 -25.10 0.12 -11.30
C TYR A 179 -24.62 -0.67 -10.08
N ILE A 180 -24.84 -0.17 -8.86
CA ILE A 180 -24.40 -0.83 -7.63
C ILE A 180 -25.58 -0.88 -6.66
N GLN A 181 -25.95 -2.07 -6.20
CA GLN A 181 -27.06 -2.27 -5.28
C GLN A 181 -26.60 -2.91 -3.97
N GLY A 182 -27.10 -2.38 -2.85
CA GLY A 182 -27.02 -3.04 -1.55
C GLY A 182 -27.72 -2.29 -0.43
N GLU A 183 -27.59 -2.78 0.79
CA GLU A 183 -28.21 -2.24 2.00
C GLU A 183 -27.15 -1.77 3.02
N VAL A 184 -26.17 -2.62 3.34
CA VAL A 184 -25.19 -2.36 4.42
C VAL A 184 -23.79 -2.50 3.88
N ASP A 185 -22.97 -1.47 4.09
CA ASP A 185 -21.54 -1.41 3.74
C ASP A 185 -21.26 -1.91 2.31
N PHE A 186 -22.19 -1.67 1.40
CA PHE A 186 -22.23 -2.47 0.18
C PHE A 186 -21.18 -2.03 -0.86
N ILE A 187 -20.51 -0.89 -0.63
CA ILE A 187 -19.25 -0.53 -1.24
C ILE A 187 -18.21 -0.36 -0.12
N PHE A 188 -17.27 -1.29 0.00
CA PHE A 188 -16.33 -1.29 1.12
C PHE A 188 -14.95 -1.76 0.70
N GLY A 189 -13.94 -1.45 1.51
CA GLY A 189 -12.55 -1.76 1.21
C GLY A 189 -11.63 -0.56 1.29
N ASN A 190 -10.41 -0.68 0.76
CA ASN A 190 -9.36 0.34 0.82
C ASN A 190 -8.81 0.70 -0.56
N GLY A 191 -9.59 0.49 -1.63
CA GLY A 191 -9.22 0.88 -2.98
C GLY A 191 -9.00 2.40 -3.14
N GLN A 192 -8.16 2.75 -4.11
CA GLN A 192 -8.06 4.11 -4.64
C GLN A 192 -8.98 4.22 -5.85
N SER A 193 -10.25 4.54 -5.61
CA SER A 193 -11.30 4.23 -6.58
C SER A 193 -12.12 5.44 -7.00
N TYR A 194 -12.41 5.49 -8.29
CA TYR A 194 -13.20 6.53 -8.93
C TYR A 194 -14.48 5.95 -9.53
N TYR A 195 -15.62 6.40 -9.01
CA TYR A 195 -16.95 6.01 -9.42
C TYR A 195 -17.56 7.14 -10.25
N GLN A 196 -17.41 7.04 -11.57
CA GLN A 196 -17.88 8.03 -12.53
C GLN A 196 -19.29 7.69 -13.03
N ASN A 197 -20.23 8.59 -12.78
CA ASN A 197 -21.61 8.49 -13.29
C ASN A 197 -22.32 7.17 -12.91
N CYS A 198 -22.00 6.62 -11.73
CA CYS A 198 -22.62 5.40 -11.24
C CYS A 198 -24.03 5.65 -10.68
N SER A 199 -24.92 4.68 -10.84
CA SER A 199 -26.22 4.63 -10.18
C SER A 199 -26.14 3.70 -8.98
N ILE A 200 -26.22 4.28 -7.79
CA ILE A 200 -26.21 3.58 -6.51
C ILE A 200 -27.66 3.37 -6.09
N ASN A 201 -28.07 2.11 -5.94
CA ASN A 201 -29.40 1.73 -5.51
C ASN A 201 -29.39 1.14 -4.09
N ALA A 202 -29.74 1.97 -3.11
CA ALA A 202 -29.90 1.54 -1.74
C ALA A 202 -31.23 0.78 -1.57
N VAL A 203 -31.12 -0.53 -1.38
CA VAL A 203 -32.26 -1.38 -1.03
C VAL A 203 -32.36 -1.44 0.48
N GLY A 204 -33.56 -1.35 1.03
CA GLY A 204 -33.74 -1.44 2.48
C GLY A 204 -35.06 -2.06 2.87
N ARG A 205 -35.05 -2.71 4.02
CA ARG A 205 -36.27 -3.04 4.77
C ARG A 205 -36.57 -1.86 5.70
N ALA A 206 -37.76 -1.80 6.28
CA ALA A 206 -38.14 -0.76 7.26
C ALA A 206 -37.30 -0.87 8.56
N ARG A 207 -36.03 -0.47 8.52
CA ARG A 207 -35.10 -0.39 9.66
C ARG A 207 -35.05 1.03 10.17
N LYS A 208 -35.04 1.19 11.50
CA LYS A 208 -34.98 2.51 12.15
C LYS A 208 -33.66 3.26 11.90
N SER A 209 -32.55 2.56 11.66
CA SER A 209 -31.21 3.16 11.55
C SER A 209 -30.73 3.47 10.13
N GLY A 210 -31.44 2.97 9.10
CA GLY A 210 -30.99 3.02 7.71
C GLY A 210 -29.75 2.15 7.42
N GLY A 211 -29.47 1.95 6.13
CA GLY A 211 -28.29 1.25 5.62
C GLY A 211 -27.04 2.14 5.50
N PHE A 212 -25.99 1.63 4.84
CA PHE A 212 -24.74 2.36 4.58
C PHE A 212 -24.26 2.11 3.14
N VAL A 213 -24.07 3.18 2.37
CA VAL A 213 -23.51 3.07 1.01
C VAL A 213 -22.04 2.65 1.08
N THR A 214 -21.25 3.36 1.88
CA THR A 214 -19.80 3.15 1.94
C THR A 214 -19.29 2.75 3.32
N ALA A 215 -18.28 1.87 3.32
CA ALA A 215 -17.44 1.57 4.48
C ALA A 215 -15.96 1.55 4.08
N GLN A 216 -15.35 2.74 4.03
CA GLN A 216 -13.99 2.89 3.52
C GLN A 216 -12.94 2.62 4.62
N GLY A 217 -11.91 1.86 4.26
CA GLY A 217 -10.94 1.21 5.14
C GLY A 217 -9.58 1.90 5.27
N ARG A 218 -9.49 3.20 5.00
CA ARG A 218 -8.23 3.94 5.06
C ARG A 218 -7.72 4.09 6.48
N ASN A 219 -6.50 3.62 6.72
CA ASN A 219 -5.95 3.46 8.06
C ASN A 219 -4.86 4.48 8.42
N SER A 220 -4.44 5.34 7.49
CA SER A 220 -3.39 6.34 7.71
C SER A 220 -3.69 7.63 6.92
N PRO A 221 -3.27 8.82 7.39
CA PRO A 221 -3.38 10.06 6.64
C PRO A 221 -2.49 10.11 5.39
N ASP A 222 -1.57 9.16 5.24
CA ASP A 222 -0.62 9.07 4.12
C ASP A 222 -1.05 8.07 3.05
N ASP A 223 -2.04 7.24 3.37
CA ASP A 223 -2.60 6.26 2.44
C ASP A 223 -3.34 7.00 1.29
N PRO A 224 -3.01 6.79 0.01
CA PRO A 224 -3.63 7.52 -1.10
C PRO A 224 -5.04 7.02 -1.42
N SER A 225 -5.47 5.90 -0.82
CA SER A 225 -6.80 5.31 -1.03
C SER A 225 -7.95 6.25 -0.64
N GLY A 226 -9.13 5.87 -1.11
CA GLY A 226 -10.36 6.60 -0.89
C GLY A 226 -11.33 6.35 -2.03
N PHE A 227 -12.61 6.64 -1.77
CA PHE A 227 -13.65 6.52 -2.78
C PHE A 227 -14.09 7.91 -3.22
N VAL A 228 -14.03 8.17 -4.53
CA VAL A 228 -14.54 9.40 -5.13
C VAL A 228 -15.68 9.06 -6.05
N PHE A 229 -16.87 9.56 -5.75
CA PHE A 229 -18.05 9.46 -6.59
C PHE A 229 -18.25 10.79 -7.31
N GLU A 230 -18.20 10.76 -8.63
CA GLU A 230 -18.36 11.95 -9.47
C GLU A 230 -19.57 11.78 -10.39
N GLY A 231 -20.54 12.67 -10.26
CA GLY A 231 -21.79 12.58 -11.00
C GLY A 231 -22.68 11.45 -10.48
N GLY A 232 -23.58 10.94 -11.33
CA GLY A 232 -24.44 9.81 -11.00
C GLY A 232 -25.52 10.13 -9.96
N SER A 233 -26.02 9.08 -9.30
CA SER A 233 -27.11 9.22 -8.34
C SER A 233 -27.10 8.16 -7.23
N ILE A 234 -27.63 8.54 -6.07
CA ILE A 234 -28.03 7.62 -5.00
C ILE A 234 -29.55 7.63 -4.89
N ASN A 235 -30.17 6.50 -5.21
CA ASN A 235 -31.60 6.26 -5.23
C ASN A 235 -31.93 4.91 -4.55
N GLY A 236 -33.20 4.52 -4.55
CA GLY A 236 -33.68 3.25 -4.02
C GLY A 236 -34.89 3.37 -3.12
N ASN A 237 -35.21 2.31 -2.40
CA ASN A 237 -36.36 2.24 -1.49
C ASN A 237 -35.95 2.16 -0.01
N GLY A 238 -34.66 2.00 0.28
CA GLY A 238 -34.12 1.94 1.63
C GLY A 238 -33.62 3.29 2.11
N LYS A 239 -34.01 3.71 3.32
CA LYS A 239 -33.32 4.81 4.00
C LYS A 239 -31.85 4.43 4.20
N VAL A 240 -30.93 5.33 3.87
CA VAL A 240 -29.49 5.02 3.83
C VAL A 240 -28.64 6.20 4.27
N ASN A 241 -27.52 5.89 4.90
CA ASN A 241 -26.43 6.81 5.17
C ASN A 241 -25.41 6.74 4.00
N LEU A 242 -24.79 7.86 3.65
CA LEU A 242 -23.70 7.95 2.67
C LEU A 242 -22.52 7.06 3.04
N GLY A 243 -22.26 6.86 4.34
CA GLY A 243 -21.29 5.88 4.78
C GLY A 243 -20.94 5.93 6.25
N ARG A 244 -20.00 5.08 6.62
CA ARG A 244 -19.36 5.03 7.94
C ARG A 244 -17.89 4.65 7.82
N ALA A 245 -17.07 5.03 8.79
CA ALA A 245 -15.64 4.78 8.72
C ALA A 245 -15.35 3.34 9.12
N TRP A 246 -14.75 2.54 8.23
CA TRP A 246 -14.26 1.23 8.63
C TRP A 246 -12.92 1.32 9.37
N ARG A 247 -12.10 2.34 9.04
CA ARG A 247 -10.81 2.63 9.68
C ARG A 247 -10.65 4.14 9.99
N PRO A 248 -9.74 4.52 10.91
CA PRO A 248 -9.65 5.87 11.47
C PRO A 248 -9.52 7.02 10.46
N TYR A 249 -8.96 6.77 9.28
CA TYR A 249 -8.68 7.80 8.27
C TYR A 249 -9.56 7.69 7.04
N ALA A 250 -10.72 7.04 7.18
CA ALA A 250 -11.67 6.78 6.09
C ALA A 250 -11.89 8.01 5.21
N ARG A 251 -11.83 7.82 3.89
CA ARG A 251 -11.94 8.91 2.91
C ARG A 251 -12.99 8.60 1.86
N VAL A 252 -14.05 9.39 1.82
CA VAL A 252 -15.11 9.29 0.81
C VAL A 252 -15.57 10.68 0.37
N ILE A 253 -15.61 10.90 -0.94
CA ILE A 253 -16.06 12.17 -1.53
C ILE A 253 -17.20 11.86 -2.50
N PHE A 254 -18.33 12.53 -2.32
CA PHE A 254 -19.37 12.63 -3.34
C PHE A 254 -19.31 14.02 -3.96
N ARG A 255 -19.24 14.08 -5.29
CA ARG A 255 -19.18 15.32 -6.05
C ARG A 255 -20.13 15.29 -7.23
N ASN A 256 -20.88 16.38 -7.43
CA ASN A 256 -21.87 16.49 -8.51
C ASN A 256 -22.90 15.33 -8.53
N THR A 257 -23.10 14.62 -7.41
CA THR A 257 -23.98 13.46 -7.33
C THR A 257 -25.41 13.88 -6.94
N TYR A 258 -26.41 13.26 -7.55
CA TYR A 258 -27.81 13.45 -7.17
C TYR A 258 -28.18 12.54 -5.99
N PHE A 259 -28.72 13.10 -4.91
CA PHE A 259 -29.22 12.39 -3.74
C PHE A 259 -30.75 12.46 -3.69
N SER A 260 -31.43 11.32 -3.79
CA SER A 260 -32.87 11.27 -3.52
C SER A 260 -33.18 11.44 -2.04
N ASP A 261 -34.46 11.49 -1.70
CA ASP A 261 -34.98 11.74 -0.34
C ASP A 261 -34.74 10.56 0.62
N ILE A 262 -34.09 9.49 0.15
CA ILE A 262 -33.74 8.33 0.97
C ILE A 262 -32.52 8.56 1.86
N ILE A 263 -31.68 9.54 1.52
CA ILE A 263 -30.49 9.86 2.33
C ILE A 263 -30.94 10.37 3.69
N THR A 264 -30.44 9.75 4.76
CA THR A 264 -30.75 10.20 6.12
C THR A 264 -30.20 11.61 6.34
N PRO A 265 -30.85 12.43 7.18
CA PRO A 265 -30.33 13.76 7.50
C PRO A 265 -28.90 13.73 8.08
N GLN A 266 -28.57 12.68 8.85
CA GLN A 266 -27.25 12.48 9.44
C GLN A 266 -26.17 12.24 8.38
N GLY A 267 -26.49 11.48 7.32
CA GLY A 267 -25.60 11.17 6.18
C GLY A 267 -24.41 10.28 6.52
N TRP A 268 -23.62 10.63 7.53
CA TRP A 268 -22.39 9.94 7.93
C TRP A 268 -22.50 9.43 9.37
N VAL A 269 -22.11 8.18 9.60
CA VAL A 269 -22.26 7.54 10.92
C VAL A 269 -20.93 7.05 11.45
N ALA A 270 -20.79 7.10 12.77
CA ALA A 270 -19.63 6.59 13.46
C ALA A 270 -19.69 5.07 13.67
N TRP A 271 -18.57 4.38 13.43
CA TRP A 271 -18.32 2.98 13.76
C TRP A 271 -17.19 2.89 14.80
N GLY A 272 -17.52 3.19 16.06
CA GLY A 272 -16.55 3.15 17.17
C GLY A 272 -15.35 4.09 16.98
N ALA A 273 -14.17 3.67 17.44
CA ALA A 273 -12.93 4.44 17.36
C ALA A 273 -12.44 4.71 15.91
N ALA A 274 -12.95 3.98 14.92
CA ALA A 274 -12.63 4.19 13.51
C ALA A 274 -13.26 5.47 12.93
N SER A 275 -14.23 6.07 13.62
CA SER A 275 -14.92 7.28 13.17
C SER A 275 -14.60 8.49 14.02
N ASN A 276 -13.31 8.74 14.19
CA ASN A 276 -12.86 10.01 14.76
C ASN A 276 -13.06 11.10 13.69
N PRO A 277 -13.99 12.07 13.90
CA PRO A 277 -14.27 13.10 12.90
C PRO A 277 -13.06 14.00 12.62
N ASN A 278 -12.02 13.97 13.47
CA ASN A 278 -10.77 14.70 13.26
C ASN A 278 -9.82 14.03 12.25
N THR A 279 -10.03 12.75 11.92
CA THR A 279 -9.12 11.99 11.06
C THR A 279 -9.80 11.46 9.80
N THR A 280 -11.13 11.32 9.79
CA THR A 280 -11.90 10.93 8.59
C THR A 280 -12.11 12.11 7.65
N THR A 281 -12.10 11.85 6.34
CA THR A 281 -12.38 12.87 5.30
C THR A 281 -13.66 12.49 4.55
N TYR A 282 -14.76 13.14 4.89
CA TYR A 282 -16.02 13.02 4.15
C TYR A 282 -16.40 14.36 3.51
N ALA A 283 -16.81 14.32 2.25
CA ALA A 283 -17.20 15.52 1.53
C ALA A 283 -18.39 15.27 0.61
N GLU A 284 -19.28 16.27 0.56
CA GLU A 284 -20.40 16.39 -0.39
C GLU A 284 -20.19 17.72 -1.13
N VAL A 285 -19.76 17.68 -2.39
CA VAL A 285 -19.37 18.87 -3.18
C VAL A 285 -20.33 19.01 -4.36
N ASP A 286 -21.08 20.12 -4.42
CA ASP A 286 -22.04 20.39 -5.50
C ASP A 286 -23.10 19.28 -5.70
N CYS A 287 -23.35 18.47 -4.66
CA CYS A 287 -24.41 17.46 -4.66
C CYS A 287 -25.79 18.12 -4.65
N LYS A 288 -26.76 17.50 -5.34
CA LYS A 288 -28.10 18.07 -5.55
C LYS A 288 -29.19 17.05 -5.23
N GLY A 289 -30.43 17.52 -5.09
CA GLY A 289 -31.59 16.68 -4.83
C GLY A 289 -32.10 16.76 -3.38
N PRO A 290 -33.26 16.17 -3.09
CA PRO A 290 -33.92 16.29 -1.79
C PRO A 290 -33.11 15.71 -0.62
N GLY A 291 -32.20 14.76 -0.86
CA GLY A 291 -31.30 14.21 0.15
C GLY A 291 -30.02 15.02 0.41
N ALA A 292 -29.74 16.06 -0.39
CA ALA A 292 -28.50 16.83 -0.34
C ALA A 292 -28.51 17.97 0.69
N ASN A 293 -29.52 18.04 1.56
CA ASN A 293 -29.54 19.00 2.65
C ASN A 293 -28.53 18.61 3.75
N THR A 294 -27.46 19.39 3.89
CA THR A 294 -26.36 19.11 4.81
C THR A 294 -26.55 19.66 6.22
N SER A 295 -27.62 20.42 6.50
CA SER A 295 -27.84 21.14 7.77
C SER A 295 -27.86 20.25 9.02
N LYS A 296 -28.15 18.96 8.86
CA LYS A 296 -28.21 17.96 9.94
C LYS A 296 -27.11 16.89 9.84
N ARG A 297 -26.14 17.05 8.92
CA ARG A 297 -24.99 16.15 8.84
C ARG A 297 -24.22 16.23 10.15
N VAL A 298 -23.63 15.11 10.56
CA VAL A 298 -22.68 15.13 11.68
C VAL A 298 -21.61 16.20 11.35
N PRO A 299 -21.23 17.07 12.30
CA PRO A 299 -20.17 18.04 12.09
C PRO A 299 -18.87 17.30 11.77
N ILE A 300 -18.58 17.15 10.49
CA ILE A 300 -17.31 16.69 9.97
C ILE A 300 -16.62 17.96 9.52
N MET A 301 -15.45 18.21 10.08
CA MET A 301 -14.77 19.50 9.96
C MET A 301 -14.53 19.81 8.47
N ASN A 302 -15.19 20.85 7.97
CA ASN A 302 -15.12 21.31 6.59
C ASN A 302 -13.71 21.81 6.26
N PHE A 303 -12.84 20.95 5.72
CA PHE A 303 -11.67 21.38 4.96
C PHE A 303 -12.03 21.57 3.48
N LEU A 304 -13.00 22.45 3.25
CA LEU A 304 -13.41 22.91 1.92
C LEU A 304 -12.53 24.10 1.53
N PHE A 305 -11.28 23.85 1.07
CA PHE A 305 -10.53 24.77 0.18
C PHE A 305 -9.23 24.22 -0.46
N ILE A 306 -9.04 22.89 -0.60
CA ILE A 306 -7.82 22.33 -1.25
C ILE A 306 -8.16 21.18 -2.22
N LEU A 307 -9.22 21.33 -3.04
CA LEU A 307 -9.56 20.33 -4.07
C LEU A 307 -9.38 20.80 -5.52
N LEU A 308 -9.18 22.11 -5.74
CA LEU A 308 -9.00 22.67 -7.09
C LEU A 308 -7.54 22.85 -7.51
N ILE A 309 -6.59 22.78 -6.56
CA ILE A 309 -5.15 22.91 -6.86
C ILE A 309 -4.47 21.53 -6.97
N SER A 310 -5.04 20.48 -6.36
CA SER A 310 -4.47 19.12 -6.37
C SER A 310 -4.72 18.32 -7.66
N CYS A 311 -5.74 18.66 -8.46
CA CYS A 311 -5.97 18.03 -9.76
C CYS A 311 -5.11 18.61 -10.90
N PHE A 312 -4.46 19.77 -10.71
CA PHE A 312 -3.46 20.30 -11.65
C PHE A 312 -2.02 19.85 -11.33
N SER A 313 -1.79 19.26 -10.15
CA SER A 313 -0.47 18.78 -9.69
C SER A 313 -0.32 17.26 -9.70
N CYS A 314 -1.24 16.52 -10.36
CA CYS A 314 -1.06 15.10 -10.69
C CYS A 314 -0.41 14.86 -12.07
N LEU A 315 0.14 15.91 -12.70
CA LEU A 315 1.50 15.74 -13.22
C LEU A 315 2.35 15.54 -11.97
N GLY A 316 2.81 14.34 -11.67
CA GLY A 316 3.88 14.14 -10.70
C GLY A 316 5.11 14.92 -11.16
N LYS A 317 5.11 16.23 -10.97
CA LYS A 317 6.33 16.95 -10.70
C LYS A 317 6.80 16.29 -9.42
N ALA A 318 7.89 15.53 -9.52
CA ALA A 318 8.69 15.21 -8.34
C ALA A 318 8.75 16.49 -7.49
N THR A 319 8.46 16.39 -6.19
CA THR A 319 8.57 17.55 -5.29
C THR A 319 9.96 18.14 -5.50
N ASP A 320 9.99 19.30 -6.14
CA ASP A 320 11.20 20.02 -6.45
C ASP A 320 11.54 20.83 -5.22
N CYS A 321 12.59 20.43 -4.51
CA CYS A 321 13.03 21.07 -3.27
C CYS A 321 13.76 22.41 -3.50
N GLY A 322 13.49 23.09 -4.62
CA GLY A 322 14.10 24.37 -4.99
C GLY A 322 15.58 24.26 -5.36
N GLY A 323 16.00 23.11 -5.90
CA GLY A 323 17.39 22.76 -6.17
C GLY A 323 18.08 22.05 -4.99
N ASN A 324 19.41 22.21 -4.90
CA ASN A 324 20.27 21.55 -3.90
C ASN A 324 20.72 22.49 -2.77
N ASN A 325 20.19 23.71 -2.70
CA ASN A 325 20.59 24.68 -1.68
C ASN A 325 19.68 24.58 -0.46
N VAL A 326 20.28 24.54 0.73
CA VAL A 326 19.57 24.71 2.00
C VAL A 326 19.11 26.16 2.12
N ARG A 327 17.80 26.39 2.27
CA ARG A 327 17.20 27.73 2.38
C ARG A 327 17.15 28.25 3.80
N GLU A 328 16.97 27.34 4.75
CA GLU A 328 16.77 27.67 6.16
C GLU A 328 17.52 26.65 7.02
N THR A 329 18.11 27.11 8.12
CA THR A 329 18.72 26.25 9.14
C THR A 329 18.09 26.54 10.50
N ILE A 330 17.49 25.51 11.09
CA ILE A 330 16.91 25.52 12.43
C ILE A 330 17.86 24.75 13.35
N ILE A 331 18.29 25.39 14.44
CA ILE A 331 19.22 24.78 15.41
C ILE A 331 18.42 24.22 16.59
N VAL A 332 18.61 22.92 16.87
CA VAL A 332 18.02 22.20 18.00
C VAL A 332 19.10 21.87 19.00
N GLY A 333 18.84 22.09 20.28
CA GLY A 333 19.74 21.69 21.35
C GLY A 333 19.18 21.98 22.73
N LYS A 334 19.77 21.38 23.76
CA LYS A 334 19.32 21.58 25.15
C LYS A 334 19.73 22.94 25.74
N GLU A 335 20.82 23.51 25.24
CA GLU A 335 21.43 24.73 25.77
C GLU A 335 22.09 25.58 24.67
N GLY A 336 22.21 26.88 24.95
CA GLY A 336 22.84 27.87 24.07
C GLY A 336 21.84 28.60 23.18
N ASN A 337 22.35 29.21 22.10
CA ASN A 337 21.52 29.90 21.11
C ASN A 337 20.88 28.86 20.16
N VAL A 338 19.72 28.35 20.55
CA VAL A 338 18.95 27.31 19.85
C VAL A 338 17.53 27.82 19.58
N ALA A 339 16.91 27.37 18.49
CA ALA A 339 15.53 27.71 18.18
C ALA A 339 14.54 26.81 18.95
N PHE A 340 14.88 25.53 19.12
CA PHE A 340 14.04 24.55 19.82
C PHE A 340 14.86 23.64 20.71
N SER A 341 14.20 23.09 21.74
CA SER A 341 14.81 22.15 22.69
C SER A 341 14.61 20.69 22.30
N THR A 342 13.65 20.42 21.40
CA THR A 342 13.30 19.09 20.90
C THR A 342 13.34 19.04 19.38
N VAL A 343 13.54 17.84 18.83
CA VAL A 343 13.57 17.62 17.38
C VAL A 343 12.16 17.72 16.79
N GLN A 344 11.14 17.23 17.51
CA GLN A 344 9.76 17.31 17.01
C GLN A 344 9.28 18.76 16.86
N GLU A 345 9.56 19.66 17.82
CA GLU A 345 9.16 21.08 17.71
C GLU A 345 9.78 21.75 16.48
N ALA A 346 11.04 21.44 16.17
CA ALA A 346 11.69 21.97 14.97
C ALA A 346 11.03 21.46 13.69
N ILE A 347 10.71 20.16 13.61
CA ILE A 347 9.94 19.61 12.49
C ILE A 347 8.56 20.27 12.40
N ASP A 348 7.89 20.49 13.52
CA ASP A 348 6.58 21.13 13.62
C ASP A 348 6.56 22.57 13.10
N SER A 349 7.68 23.29 13.25
CA SER A 349 7.84 24.64 12.69
C SER A 349 8.04 24.69 11.17
N VAL A 350 8.48 23.60 10.52
CA VAL A 350 8.63 23.55 9.06
C VAL A 350 7.27 23.72 8.40
N LYS A 351 7.21 24.57 7.36
CA LYS A 351 5.99 24.88 6.61
C LYS A 351 5.33 23.61 6.05
N ILE A 352 4.00 23.54 6.12
CA ILE A 352 3.22 22.51 5.42
C ILE A 352 3.40 22.67 3.90
N ASN A 353 3.56 21.55 3.19
CA ASN A 353 3.90 21.46 1.78
C ASN A 353 5.19 22.21 1.44
N ASN A 354 6.19 22.08 2.31
CA ASN A 354 7.52 22.65 2.10
C ASN A 354 8.12 22.17 0.77
N ASP A 355 8.63 23.10 -0.03
CA ASP A 355 9.21 22.86 -1.35
C ASP A 355 10.66 23.37 -1.42
N GLN A 356 11.29 23.61 -0.27
CA GLN A 356 12.68 24.06 -0.17
C GLN A 356 13.43 23.24 0.86
N TRP A 357 14.73 22.98 0.68
CA TRP A 357 15.49 22.28 1.71
C TRP A 357 15.58 23.10 3.01
N VAL A 358 15.02 22.55 4.09
CA VAL A 358 15.17 23.05 5.46
C VAL A 358 16.09 22.11 6.23
N LYS A 359 17.20 22.65 6.74
CA LYS A 359 18.13 21.91 7.59
C LYS A 359 17.71 22.06 9.05
N ILE A 360 17.52 20.95 9.74
CA ILE A 360 17.37 20.89 11.19
C ILE A 360 18.71 20.37 11.71
N HIS A 361 19.53 21.30 12.23
CA HIS A 361 20.83 20.99 12.81
C HIS A 361 20.66 20.65 14.29
N ILE A 362 20.95 19.41 14.66
CA ILE A 362 20.70 18.84 15.98
C ILE A 362 22.04 18.71 16.70
N LYS A 363 22.26 19.58 17.69
CA LYS A 363 23.48 19.57 18.50
C LYS A 363 23.64 18.24 19.24
N ALA A 364 24.87 17.88 19.56
CA ALA A 364 25.21 16.71 20.36
C ALA A 364 24.36 16.65 21.64
N GLY A 365 23.84 15.47 21.93
CA GLY A 365 22.95 15.25 23.06
C GLY A 365 22.09 14.00 22.91
N LEU A 366 21.49 13.61 24.03
CA LEU A 366 20.49 12.56 24.12
C LEU A 366 19.08 13.16 24.13
N TYR A 367 18.32 12.91 23.08
CA TYR A 367 16.93 13.35 22.89
C TYR A 367 16.00 12.16 23.13
N ILE A 368 15.21 12.23 24.21
CA ILE A 368 14.27 11.16 24.58
C ILE A 368 12.88 11.55 24.08
N GLU A 369 12.58 11.22 22.83
CA GLU A 369 11.35 11.60 22.15
C GLU A 369 11.00 10.63 21.02
N SER A 370 9.72 10.63 20.63
CA SER A 370 9.23 9.97 19.41
C SER A 370 9.10 11.04 18.33
N VAL A 371 9.85 10.88 17.23
CA VAL A 371 9.92 11.89 16.18
C VAL A 371 9.19 11.40 14.93
N ALA A 372 8.29 12.23 14.42
CA ALA A 372 7.56 11.97 13.19
C ALA A 372 7.69 13.14 12.21
N ILE A 373 8.13 12.84 10.99
CA ILE A 373 8.00 13.76 9.86
C ILE A 373 6.73 13.37 9.08
N PRO A 374 5.67 14.20 9.12
CA PRO A 374 4.42 13.90 8.43
C PRO A 374 4.54 14.05 6.91
N VAL A 375 3.69 13.35 6.15
CA VAL A 375 3.77 13.30 4.67
C VAL A 375 3.71 14.66 3.98
N ASN A 376 3.12 15.65 4.63
CA ASN A 376 2.98 17.01 4.13
C ASN A 376 4.19 17.90 4.44
N LYS A 377 5.33 17.36 4.91
CA LYS A 377 6.56 18.12 5.18
C LYS A 377 7.80 17.55 4.48
N PRO A 378 7.85 17.56 3.14
CA PRO A 378 9.03 17.09 2.40
C PRO A 378 10.20 18.06 2.46
N CYS A 379 11.33 17.66 1.88
CA CYS A 379 12.54 18.48 1.73
C CYS A 379 13.17 18.89 3.08
N ILE A 380 13.32 17.92 4.00
CA ILE A 380 13.95 18.12 5.31
C ILE A 380 15.29 17.40 5.35
N LEU A 381 16.32 18.12 5.80
CA LEU A 381 17.65 17.59 6.13
C LEU A 381 17.81 17.60 7.66
N LEU A 382 17.81 16.43 8.29
CA LEU A 382 18.21 16.27 9.69
C LEU A 382 19.73 16.06 9.75
N GLU A 383 20.45 16.91 10.47
CA GLU A 383 21.91 16.80 10.57
C GLU A 383 22.35 16.88 12.03
N GLY A 384 22.92 15.79 12.53
CA GLY A 384 23.54 15.73 13.84
C GLY A 384 25.04 16.04 13.81
N GLU A 385 25.60 16.45 14.94
CA GLU A 385 27.05 16.67 15.12
C GLU A 385 27.89 15.37 15.15
N GLY A 386 27.25 14.21 14.95
CA GLY A 386 27.90 12.91 14.85
C GLY A 386 27.05 11.80 15.45
N SER A 387 26.95 10.65 14.78
CA SER A 387 26.03 9.58 15.20
C SER A 387 26.35 9.01 16.57
N SER A 388 27.61 9.04 17.02
CA SER A 388 28.00 8.59 18.37
C SER A 388 27.56 9.53 19.50
N ILE A 389 27.25 10.80 19.20
CA ILE A 389 26.98 11.84 20.21
C ILE A 389 25.63 12.54 20.06
N THR A 390 24.96 12.42 18.91
CA THR A 390 23.59 12.93 18.68
C THR A 390 22.62 11.77 18.56
N ILE A 391 21.89 11.48 19.64
CA ILE A 391 21.07 10.27 19.79
C ILE A 391 19.61 10.65 20.05
N ILE A 392 18.70 10.22 19.18
CA ILE A 392 17.25 10.23 19.40
C ILE A 392 16.85 8.83 19.87
N THR A 393 16.20 8.74 21.03
CA THR A 393 15.84 7.45 21.64
C THR A 393 14.41 7.43 22.15
N HIS A 394 13.76 6.27 22.01
CA HIS A 394 12.49 5.96 22.66
C HIS A 394 12.46 4.47 23.05
N TRP A 395 11.47 4.01 23.82
CA TRP A 395 11.46 2.65 24.40
C TRP A 395 10.14 1.90 24.19
N ASP A 396 9.32 2.33 23.24
CA ASP A 396 7.98 1.76 23.03
C ASP A 396 7.99 0.48 22.16
N HIS A 397 6.98 -0.38 22.32
CA HIS A 397 6.84 -1.72 21.70
C HIS A 397 5.36 -2.09 21.40
N MET A 398 5.12 -3.15 20.60
CA MET A 398 3.83 -3.86 20.46
C MET A 398 2.56 -3.13 19.93
N SER A 399 2.58 -1.84 19.51
CA SER A 399 1.38 -1.19 18.94
C SER A 399 1.46 -0.88 17.43
N LEU A 400 0.34 -1.10 16.72
CA LEU A 400 0.13 -0.74 15.31
C LEU A 400 0.03 0.78 15.08
N ASN A 401 -0.11 1.57 16.15
CA ASN A 401 -0.36 3.01 16.13
C ASN A 401 0.78 3.77 16.84
N ASN A 402 1.86 4.07 16.10
CA ASN A 402 2.81 5.16 16.38
C ASN A 402 3.91 4.98 17.47
N ASN A 403 4.63 3.85 17.47
CA ASN A 403 5.61 3.52 18.54
C ASN A 403 7.09 3.44 18.06
N ALA A 404 7.43 3.94 16.87
CA ALA A 404 8.84 3.98 16.45
C ALA A 404 9.54 5.22 17.02
N THR A 405 10.83 5.12 17.32
CA THR A 405 11.63 6.29 17.73
C THR A 405 11.65 7.36 16.63
N PHE A 406 11.71 6.94 15.37
CA PHE A 406 11.63 7.83 14.22
C PHE A 406 10.65 7.28 13.17
N THR A 407 9.73 8.12 12.70
CA THR A 407 8.85 7.81 11.57
C THR A 407 8.96 8.91 10.54
N SER A 408 9.11 8.56 9.27
CA SER A 408 9.13 9.54 8.18
C SER A 408 8.27 9.09 7.03
N SER A 409 7.28 9.92 6.67
CA SER A 409 6.35 9.69 5.56
C SER A 409 6.52 10.54 4.29
N PRO A 410 7.05 11.79 4.31
CA PRO A 410 7.08 12.62 3.10
C PRO A 410 8.20 12.18 2.15
N PRO A 411 8.21 12.56 0.86
CA PRO A 411 9.39 12.35 0.02
C PRO A 411 10.55 13.30 0.36
N ASN A 412 11.75 12.98 -0.12
CA ASN A 412 12.95 13.83 -0.03
C ASN A 412 13.34 14.19 1.42
N VAL A 413 13.77 13.18 2.19
CA VAL A 413 14.32 13.38 3.53
C VAL A 413 15.77 12.93 3.55
N ILE A 414 16.62 13.75 4.16
CA ILE A 414 18.02 13.40 4.42
C ILE A 414 18.20 13.32 5.93
N ALA A 415 18.96 12.33 6.39
CA ALA A 415 19.50 12.33 7.74
C ALA A 415 21.00 12.05 7.69
N SER A 416 21.77 12.82 8.45
CA SER A 416 23.22 12.64 8.53
C SER A 416 23.71 12.75 9.97
N GLY A 417 24.63 11.87 10.38
CA GLY A 417 25.31 12.00 11.68
C GLY A 417 24.38 11.85 12.90
N LEU A 418 23.36 11.00 12.79
CA LEU A 418 22.34 10.80 13.84
C LEU A 418 22.20 9.33 14.22
N THR A 419 21.94 9.06 15.50
CA THR A 419 21.47 7.75 15.96
C THR A 419 19.96 7.78 16.22
N PHE A 420 19.23 6.84 15.62
CA PHE A 420 17.86 6.48 16.01
C PHE A 420 17.91 5.18 16.80
N LYS A 421 17.47 5.21 18.06
CA LYS A 421 17.57 4.07 18.98
C LYS A 421 16.22 3.73 19.60
N ASN A 422 15.77 2.49 19.42
CA ASN A 422 14.74 1.93 20.28
C ASN A 422 15.39 1.16 21.43
N SER A 423 15.20 1.64 22.67
CA SER A 423 15.84 1.10 23.86
C SER A 423 15.03 0.04 24.58
N TYR A 424 13.86 -0.38 24.08
CA TYR A 424 12.99 -1.37 24.75
C TYR A 424 13.72 -2.68 25.10
N ASN A 425 14.46 -3.23 24.13
CA ASN A 425 15.21 -4.49 24.29
C ASN A 425 16.73 -4.29 24.45
N VAL A 426 17.21 -3.05 24.46
CA VAL A 426 18.65 -2.73 24.44
C VAL A 426 19.13 -2.36 25.84
N GLY A 427 19.99 -3.19 26.43
CA GLY A 427 20.66 -2.89 27.71
C GLY A 427 19.99 -3.46 28.97
N THR A 428 18.95 -4.28 28.82
CA THR A 428 18.34 -5.00 29.94
C THR A 428 18.95 -6.41 30.04
N ASP A 429 19.48 -6.76 31.22
CA ASP A 429 20.10 -8.08 31.48
C ASP A 429 19.08 -9.15 31.93
N ASN A 430 17.83 -8.75 32.16
CA ASN A 430 16.76 -9.60 32.70
C ASN A 430 15.48 -9.58 31.84
N LEU A 431 15.59 -9.68 30.51
CA LEU A 431 14.42 -9.99 29.68
C LEU A 431 14.13 -11.49 29.78
N GLY A 432 13.33 -11.86 30.78
CA GLY A 432 12.71 -13.17 30.82
C GLY A 432 11.91 -13.39 29.53
N SER A 433 12.44 -14.18 28.60
CA SER A 433 11.75 -14.81 27.46
C SER A 433 10.92 -13.95 26.47
N LYS A 434 10.77 -12.63 26.63
CA LYS A 434 9.86 -11.83 25.79
C LYS A 434 10.59 -10.71 25.04
N ILE A 435 11.25 -11.07 23.95
CA ILE A 435 11.65 -10.10 22.92
C ILE A 435 10.41 -9.75 22.11
N GLU A 436 10.14 -8.45 21.96
CA GLU A 436 9.03 -7.93 21.14
C GLU A 436 9.55 -7.00 20.04
N PRO A 437 8.84 -6.89 18.89
CA PRO A 437 9.11 -5.89 17.86
C PRO A 437 9.18 -4.47 18.42
N ALA A 438 10.27 -3.76 18.13
CA ALA A 438 10.52 -2.42 18.63
C ALA A 438 11.34 -1.60 17.62
N ASN A 439 10.64 -0.78 16.83
CA ASN A 439 11.21 -0.02 15.72
C ASN A 439 12.05 1.17 16.18
N ALA A 440 13.29 1.25 15.74
CA ALA A 440 14.10 2.47 15.78
C ALA A 440 13.67 3.44 14.68
N ALA A 441 13.34 2.93 13.49
CA ALA A 441 12.86 3.77 12.38
C ALA A 441 11.78 3.08 11.53
N ARG A 442 10.80 3.86 11.06
CA ARG A 442 9.79 3.47 10.05
C ARG A 442 9.81 4.45 8.89
N LEU A 443 10.02 3.93 7.67
CA LEU A 443 10.29 4.74 6.48
C LEU A 443 9.28 4.44 5.39
N TYR A 444 8.49 5.44 5.00
CA TYR A 444 7.39 5.29 4.03
C TYR A 444 7.57 6.10 2.73
N GLY A 445 8.35 7.18 2.77
CA GLY A 445 8.50 8.15 1.68
C GLY A 445 9.49 7.73 0.61
N ASP A 446 9.48 8.41 -0.55
CA ASP A 446 10.44 8.17 -1.62
C ASP A 446 11.67 9.09 -1.48
N LYS A 447 12.84 8.63 -1.93
CA LYS A 447 14.10 9.41 -2.00
C LYS A 447 14.64 9.80 -0.61
N TYR A 448 14.88 8.81 0.24
CA TYR A 448 15.60 9.03 1.50
C TYR A 448 17.08 8.77 1.38
N PHE A 449 17.87 9.68 1.94
CA PHE A 449 19.32 9.54 2.00
C PHE A 449 19.79 9.60 3.45
N PHE A 450 20.29 8.48 3.96
CA PHE A 450 20.88 8.36 5.28
C PHE A 450 22.39 8.24 5.15
N HIS A 451 23.15 9.12 5.77
CA HIS A 451 24.61 9.12 5.72
C HIS A 451 25.23 9.13 7.11
N ASN A 452 26.13 8.19 7.40
CA ASN A 452 26.76 8.11 8.71
C ASN A 452 25.75 8.10 9.88
N CYS A 453 24.59 7.47 9.66
CA CYS A 453 23.54 7.31 10.66
C CYS A 453 23.65 5.95 11.36
N SER A 454 23.09 5.86 12.56
CA SER A 454 22.97 4.59 13.28
C SER A 454 21.50 4.25 13.56
N PHE A 455 21.12 2.99 13.35
CA PHE A 455 19.81 2.44 13.69
C PHE A 455 20.01 1.31 14.69
N ILE A 456 19.56 1.52 15.93
CA ILE A 456 19.87 0.62 17.05
C ILE A 456 18.59 0.07 17.65
N GLY A 457 18.43 -1.24 17.59
CA GLY A 457 17.30 -1.94 18.20
C GLY A 457 17.64 -3.42 18.42
N TYR A 458 16.61 -4.25 18.37
CA TYR A 458 16.74 -5.70 18.53
C TYR A 458 15.89 -6.46 17.50
N GLN A 459 14.62 -6.74 17.80
CA GLN A 459 13.68 -7.25 16.80
C GLN A 459 13.01 -6.07 16.07
N ASP A 460 12.91 -6.17 14.74
CA ASP A 460 12.24 -5.19 13.88
C ASP A 460 12.83 -3.77 14.04
N THR A 461 14.15 -3.62 13.95
CA THR A 461 14.84 -2.33 14.20
C THR A 461 14.52 -1.27 13.15
N LEU A 462 14.65 -1.62 11.86
CA LEU A 462 14.46 -0.72 10.73
C LEU A 462 13.35 -1.25 9.82
N PHE A 463 12.18 -0.61 9.90
CA PHE A 463 11.08 -0.86 8.96
C PHE A 463 11.24 0.00 7.72
N ASP A 464 12.00 -0.51 6.78
CA ASP A 464 12.21 0.03 5.45
C ASP A 464 11.03 -0.36 4.53
N ARG A 465 9.91 0.36 4.70
CA ARG A 465 8.60 -0.09 4.22
C ARG A 465 8.38 0.14 2.73
N SER A 466 8.65 1.32 2.20
CA SER A 466 8.34 1.69 0.82
C SER A 466 9.15 2.90 0.37
N GLY A 467 9.32 3.04 -0.96
CA GLY A 467 10.09 4.15 -1.55
C GLY A 467 11.54 3.76 -1.85
N ARG A 468 12.28 4.70 -2.47
CA ARG A 468 13.71 4.55 -2.75
C ARG A 468 14.55 5.12 -1.63
N HIS A 469 15.40 4.28 -1.02
CA HIS A 469 16.29 4.70 0.06
C HIS A 469 17.74 4.38 -0.24
N VAL A 470 18.64 5.28 0.14
CA VAL A 470 20.09 5.04 0.19
C VAL A 470 20.54 5.19 1.63
N PHE A 471 21.19 4.15 2.14
CA PHE A 471 21.90 4.15 3.41
C PHE A 471 23.38 4.04 3.09
N LYS A 472 24.16 5.06 3.43
CA LYS A 472 25.57 5.14 3.11
C LYS A 472 26.40 5.32 4.38
N ASP A 473 27.38 4.44 4.56
CA ASP A 473 28.29 4.47 5.72
C ASP A 473 27.52 4.40 7.06
N CYS A 474 26.38 3.72 7.07
CA CYS A 474 25.50 3.62 8.25
C CYS A 474 25.83 2.41 9.12
N TYR A 475 25.50 2.50 10.41
CA TYR A 475 25.52 1.39 11.37
C TYR A 475 24.09 0.90 11.63
N ILE A 476 23.85 -0.41 11.54
CA ILE A 476 22.52 -0.99 11.78
C ILE A 476 22.66 -2.21 12.69
N GLN A 477 21.93 -2.23 13.81
CA GLN A 477 22.03 -3.27 14.82
C GLN A 477 20.68 -3.92 15.15
N GLY A 478 20.64 -5.25 15.21
CA GLY A 478 19.52 -6.01 15.77
C GLY A 478 19.77 -7.52 15.83
N GLU A 479 18.72 -8.31 16.07
CA GLU A 479 18.78 -9.79 16.12
C GLU A 479 17.83 -10.42 15.11
N VAL A 480 16.53 -10.13 15.18
CA VAL A 480 15.49 -10.77 14.34
C VAL A 480 14.87 -9.74 13.41
N ASP A 481 14.87 -10.05 12.12
CA ASP A 481 14.23 -9.26 11.04
C ASP A 481 14.56 -7.77 11.12
N PHE A 482 15.79 -7.45 11.52
CA PHE A 482 16.07 -6.10 11.98
C PHE A 482 16.20 -5.08 10.85
N ILE A 483 16.25 -5.54 9.59
CA ILE A 483 15.99 -4.75 8.38
C ILE A 483 14.86 -5.43 7.61
N TYR A 484 13.67 -4.83 7.57
CA TYR A 484 12.49 -5.48 7.00
C TYR A 484 11.58 -4.51 6.26
N GLY A 485 10.75 -5.04 5.36
CA GLY A 485 9.80 -4.27 4.55
C GLY A 485 9.97 -4.45 3.05
N ASP A 486 9.46 -3.49 2.28
CA ASP A 486 9.33 -3.54 0.83
C ASP A 486 9.96 -2.32 0.14
N GLY A 487 10.90 -1.66 0.80
CA GLY A 487 11.69 -0.59 0.18
C GLY A 487 12.46 -1.06 -1.05
N GLN A 488 12.70 -0.13 -1.98
CA GLN A 488 13.74 -0.27 -2.99
C GLN A 488 14.99 0.41 -2.44
N SER A 489 15.91 -0.36 -1.84
CA SER A 489 16.90 0.25 -0.95
C SER A 489 18.32 -0.21 -1.24
N TYR A 490 19.23 0.75 -1.15
CA TYR A 490 20.65 0.56 -1.40
C TYR A 490 21.45 0.85 -0.13
N TYR A 491 22.09 -0.16 0.42
CA TYR A 491 22.91 -0.11 1.62
C TYR A 491 24.38 -0.16 1.22
N GLN A 492 25.02 1.00 1.09
CA GLN A 492 26.39 1.14 0.63
C GLN A 492 27.34 1.31 1.82
N ASN A 493 28.34 0.43 1.92
CA ASN A 493 29.37 0.48 2.96
C ASN A 493 28.84 0.49 4.41
N CYS A 494 27.66 -0.08 4.64
CA CYS A 494 27.09 -0.14 5.98
C CYS A 494 27.77 -1.21 6.85
N LEU A 495 27.84 -0.95 8.15
CA LEU A 495 28.18 -1.95 9.17
C LEU A 495 26.89 -2.51 9.77
N ILE A 496 26.68 -3.79 9.54
CA ILE A 496 25.52 -4.55 10.00
C ILE A 496 25.95 -5.39 11.21
N ASN A 497 25.48 -5.00 12.41
CA ASN A 497 25.86 -5.60 13.68
C ASN A 497 24.76 -6.50 14.27
N ALA A 498 24.94 -7.81 14.16
CA ALA A 498 24.03 -8.82 14.65
C ALA A 498 24.26 -9.18 16.12
N MET A 499 23.19 -9.10 16.91
CA MET A 499 23.20 -9.39 18.34
C MET A 499 22.76 -10.83 18.61
N GLY A 500 23.36 -11.50 19.60
CA GLY A 500 23.02 -12.89 19.98
C GLY A 500 22.76 -13.07 21.48
N LYS A 501 22.05 -12.14 22.11
CA LYS A 501 21.98 -12.08 23.58
C LYS A 501 20.96 -13.05 24.19
N PHE A 502 19.81 -13.26 23.55
CA PHE A 502 18.66 -13.91 24.22
C PHE A 502 18.21 -15.22 23.56
N ARG A 503 18.48 -15.45 22.27
CA ARG A 503 18.07 -16.67 21.57
C ARG A 503 19.23 -17.64 21.39
N LYS A 504 18.96 -18.94 21.60
CA LYS A 504 19.87 -20.03 21.19
C LYS A 504 19.89 -20.23 19.66
N LEU A 505 18.87 -19.71 18.97
CA LEU A 505 18.73 -19.82 17.51
C LEU A 505 19.36 -18.61 16.82
N PRO A 506 19.87 -18.78 15.59
CA PRO A 506 20.36 -17.67 14.80
C PRO A 506 19.28 -16.60 14.56
N GLY A 507 19.72 -15.34 14.50
CA GLY A 507 18.90 -14.20 14.07
C GLY A 507 18.75 -14.10 12.55
N PHE A 508 18.13 -13.02 12.09
CA PHE A 508 17.92 -12.71 10.67
C PHE A 508 18.25 -11.24 10.39
N VAL A 509 19.20 -10.99 9.49
CA VAL A 509 19.53 -9.63 9.07
C VAL A 509 18.35 -9.01 8.32
N THR A 510 17.79 -9.72 7.33
CA THR A 510 16.74 -9.18 6.47
C THR A 510 15.45 -9.99 6.50
N ALA A 511 14.31 -9.30 6.39
CA ALA A 511 13.00 -9.89 6.08
C ALA A 511 12.26 -9.07 5.02
N GLN A 512 12.64 -9.27 3.75
CA GLN A 512 12.14 -8.46 2.63
C GLN A 512 10.79 -9.00 2.12
N SER A 513 9.83 -8.11 1.84
CA SER A 513 8.43 -8.44 1.58
C SER A 513 7.91 -8.14 0.18
N ARG A 514 8.77 -8.20 -0.83
CA ARG A 514 8.37 -8.11 -2.23
C ARG A 514 7.38 -9.21 -2.57
N ASN A 515 6.24 -8.81 -3.14
CA ASN A 515 5.10 -9.71 -3.33
C ASN A 515 4.83 -10.03 -4.80
N SER A 516 5.42 -9.30 -5.74
CA SER A 516 5.28 -9.52 -7.19
C SER A 516 6.63 -9.50 -7.92
N PRO A 517 6.81 -10.25 -9.03
CA PRO A 517 8.01 -10.17 -9.87
C PRO A 517 8.11 -8.84 -10.62
N ASP A 518 7.04 -8.05 -10.69
CA ASP A 518 7.01 -6.75 -11.37
C ASP A 518 7.41 -5.60 -10.43
N ASP A 519 7.39 -5.83 -9.11
CA ASP A 519 7.80 -4.84 -8.13
C ASP A 519 9.30 -4.54 -8.27
N PRO A 520 9.72 -3.26 -8.36
CA PRO A 520 11.13 -2.88 -8.44
C PRO A 520 11.85 -2.98 -7.09
N THR A 521 11.13 -3.31 -6.02
CA THR A 521 11.60 -3.30 -4.63
C THR A 521 12.62 -4.38 -4.32
N GLY A 522 13.36 -4.23 -3.22
CA GLY A 522 14.43 -5.15 -2.85
C GLY A 522 15.53 -4.43 -2.09
N PHE A 523 16.34 -5.20 -1.37
CA PHE A 523 17.46 -4.68 -0.62
C PHE A 523 18.77 -5.08 -1.30
N VAL A 524 19.58 -4.09 -1.67
CA VAL A 524 20.93 -4.31 -2.22
C VAL A 524 21.94 -3.79 -1.21
N PHE A 525 22.83 -4.66 -0.74
CA PHE A 525 23.96 -4.32 0.11
C PHE A 525 25.22 -4.35 -0.76
N GLU A 526 25.93 -3.23 -0.87
CA GLU A 526 27.17 -3.13 -1.61
C GLU A 526 28.32 -2.70 -0.69
N GLY A 527 29.37 -3.51 -0.63
CA GLY A 527 30.48 -3.29 0.31
C GLY A 527 30.07 -3.55 1.75
N GLY A 528 30.76 -2.92 2.70
CA GLY A 528 30.44 -2.99 4.12
C GLY A 528 30.79 -4.31 4.80
N LEU A 529 30.22 -4.49 6.01
CA LEU A 529 30.57 -5.58 6.94
C LEU A 529 29.33 -6.12 7.65
N VAL A 530 29.13 -7.45 7.62
CA VAL A 530 28.20 -8.17 8.51
C VAL A 530 29.01 -8.82 9.64
N THR A 531 28.78 -8.33 10.87
CA THR A 531 29.49 -8.76 12.08
C THR A 531 28.61 -8.70 13.32
N GLY A 532 29.19 -8.96 14.49
CA GLY A 532 28.49 -8.94 15.77
C GLY A 532 28.84 -10.15 16.64
N ASN A 533 28.03 -10.37 17.68
CA ASN A 533 28.24 -11.44 18.66
C ASN A 533 27.19 -12.56 18.58
N GLY A 534 26.18 -12.43 17.71
CA GLY A 534 25.16 -13.44 17.47
C GLY A 534 25.31 -14.14 16.13
N LYS A 535 25.02 -15.45 16.09
CA LYS A 535 24.90 -16.18 14.81
C LYS A 535 23.67 -15.67 14.04
N VAL A 536 23.78 -15.57 12.72
CA VAL A 536 22.68 -15.05 11.88
C VAL A 536 22.55 -15.73 10.52
N HIS A 537 21.32 -15.69 10.00
CA HIS A 537 21.06 -15.77 8.56
C HIS A 537 21.09 -14.35 7.95
N LEU A 538 21.56 -14.26 6.70
CA LEU A 538 21.54 -13.04 5.89
C LEU A 538 20.11 -12.57 5.60
N GLY A 539 19.14 -13.48 5.59
CA GLY A 539 17.74 -13.10 5.47
C GLY A 539 16.76 -14.26 5.46
N ARG A 540 15.47 -13.90 5.56
CA ARG A 540 14.34 -14.80 5.33
C ARG A 540 13.22 -14.18 4.52
N ALA A 541 12.54 -14.99 3.71
CA ALA A 541 11.52 -14.48 2.80
C ALA A 541 10.20 -14.23 3.54
N TRP A 542 9.88 -12.95 3.76
CA TRP A 542 8.58 -12.57 4.33
C TRP A 542 7.45 -12.74 3.32
N ARG A 543 7.73 -12.53 2.02
CA ARG A 543 6.78 -12.72 0.91
C ARG A 543 7.40 -13.51 -0.25
N PRO A 544 6.58 -14.07 -1.16
CA PRO A 544 7.04 -15.05 -2.15
C PRO A 544 8.11 -14.57 -3.15
N TYR A 545 8.19 -13.26 -3.42
CA TYR A 545 9.14 -12.68 -4.38
C TYR A 545 10.27 -11.91 -3.70
N SER A 546 10.52 -12.22 -2.42
CA SER A 546 11.54 -11.58 -1.58
C SER A 546 12.88 -11.46 -2.31
N ARG A 547 13.47 -10.26 -2.29
CA ARG A 547 14.68 -9.95 -3.04
C ARG A 547 15.73 -9.23 -2.20
N VAL A 548 16.87 -9.89 -2.00
CA VAL A 548 18.00 -9.39 -1.22
C VAL A 548 19.31 -9.79 -1.90
N ILE A 549 20.19 -8.82 -2.16
CA ILE A 549 21.47 -9.04 -2.81
C ILE A 549 22.58 -8.49 -1.90
N PHE A 550 23.59 -9.31 -1.60
CA PHE A 550 24.84 -8.85 -1.03
C PHE A 550 25.93 -8.89 -2.10
N HIS A 551 26.63 -7.76 -2.29
CA HIS A 551 27.65 -7.59 -3.32
C HIS A 551 28.91 -6.98 -2.70
N LYS A 552 30.07 -7.63 -2.82
CA LYS A 552 31.36 -7.18 -2.26
C LYS A 552 31.34 -6.93 -0.75
N THR A 553 30.39 -7.52 -0.03
CA THR A 553 30.27 -7.39 1.42
C THR A 553 31.19 -8.37 2.15
N PHE A 554 31.82 -7.92 3.24
CA PHE A 554 32.58 -8.81 4.12
C PHE A 554 31.67 -9.48 5.15
N PHE A 555 31.74 -10.80 5.27
CA PHE A 555 31.04 -11.59 6.28
C PHE A 555 32.04 -12.13 7.29
N SER A 556 31.91 -11.73 8.55
CA SER A 556 32.59 -12.42 9.64
C SER A 556 32.00 -13.82 9.87
N ASP A 557 32.59 -14.60 10.76
CA ASP A 557 32.27 -16.03 10.97
C ASP A 557 30.90 -16.26 11.64
N ILE A 558 30.15 -15.19 11.91
CA ILE A 558 28.81 -15.26 12.50
C ILE A 558 27.72 -15.69 11.52
N VAL A 559 27.96 -15.57 10.21
CA VAL A 559 26.99 -15.98 9.19
C VAL A 559 26.90 -17.49 9.18
N THR A 560 25.69 -18.00 9.32
CA THR A 560 25.43 -19.45 9.32
C THR A 560 25.77 -20.08 7.97
N PRO A 561 26.22 -21.35 7.93
CA PRO A 561 26.56 -22.03 6.68
C PRO A 561 25.43 -22.03 5.64
N GLN A 562 24.18 -22.17 6.09
CA GLN A 562 22.99 -22.14 5.23
C GLN A 562 22.76 -20.76 4.61
N GLY A 563 23.18 -19.68 5.27
CA GLY A 563 23.05 -18.29 4.84
C GLY A 563 21.63 -17.74 4.88
N TRP A 564 20.65 -18.48 4.37
CA TRP A 564 19.30 -17.98 4.09
C TRP A 564 18.20 -18.92 4.58
N ASN A 565 16.99 -18.41 4.72
CA ASN A 565 15.81 -19.18 5.12
C ASN A 565 14.58 -18.84 4.25
N ALA A 566 13.86 -19.85 3.77
CA ALA A 566 12.72 -19.65 2.88
C ALA A 566 11.46 -19.13 3.61
N TRP A 567 11.33 -19.36 4.91
CA TRP A 567 10.21 -18.94 5.77
C TRP A 567 8.81 -19.10 5.14
N THR A 568 8.16 -18.02 4.68
CA THR A 568 6.81 -18.10 4.09
C THR A 568 6.82 -18.54 2.62
N ALA A 569 7.99 -18.52 1.98
CA ALA A 569 8.21 -18.94 0.60
C ALA A 569 8.69 -20.40 0.48
N VAL A 570 8.56 -21.22 1.54
CA VAL A 570 8.85 -22.67 1.45
C VAL A 570 8.01 -23.29 0.33
N GLY A 571 8.66 -24.02 -0.57
CA GLY A 571 8.05 -24.58 -1.78
C GLY A 571 7.93 -23.61 -2.96
N ASN A 572 8.27 -22.33 -2.76
CA ASN A 572 8.30 -21.28 -3.78
C ASN A 572 9.66 -20.57 -3.83
N GLU A 573 10.74 -21.21 -3.39
CA GLU A 573 12.08 -20.60 -3.33
C GLU A 573 12.61 -20.21 -4.71
N SER A 574 12.04 -20.77 -5.78
CA SER A 574 12.38 -20.40 -7.15
C SER A 574 12.03 -18.95 -7.49
N THR A 575 11.05 -18.34 -6.82
CA THR A 575 10.58 -16.96 -7.07
C THR A 575 11.30 -15.90 -6.25
N THR A 576 12.05 -16.29 -5.21
CA THR A 576 12.88 -15.35 -4.45
C THR A 576 14.17 -15.04 -5.20
N THR A 577 14.82 -13.93 -4.85
CA THR A 577 16.13 -13.56 -5.41
C THR A 577 17.08 -13.23 -4.27
N TYR A 578 17.74 -14.27 -3.75
CA TYR A 578 18.80 -14.14 -2.76
C TYR A 578 20.14 -14.48 -3.39
N ALA A 579 21.08 -13.54 -3.35
CA ALA A 579 22.36 -13.68 -4.00
C ALA A 579 23.51 -13.10 -3.15
N GLU A 580 24.65 -13.76 -3.23
CA GLU A 580 25.94 -13.32 -2.69
C GLU A 580 26.92 -13.22 -3.88
N VAL A 581 27.47 -12.03 -4.15
CA VAL A 581 28.36 -11.80 -5.29
C VAL A 581 29.64 -11.12 -4.80
N ASP A 582 30.79 -11.74 -5.07
CA ASP A 582 32.11 -11.25 -4.64
C ASP A 582 32.22 -10.95 -3.12
N CYS A 583 31.36 -11.58 -2.30
CA CYS A 583 31.43 -11.50 -0.85
C CYS A 583 32.69 -12.22 -0.33
N LYS A 584 33.27 -11.70 0.75
CA LYS A 584 34.54 -12.19 1.31
C LYS A 584 34.44 -12.38 2.82
N GLY A 585 35.44 -13.05 3.39
CA GLY A 585 35.55 -13.27 4.83
C GLY A 585 35.12 -14.68 5.25
N PRO A 586 35.34 -15.04 6.53
CA PRO A 586 35.12 -16.39 7.02
C PRO A 586 33.65 -16.85 6.97
N GLY A 587 32.68 -15.93 6.95
CA GLY A 587 31.26 -16.26 6.77
C GLY A 587 30.81 -16.41 5.31
N ALA A 588 31.69 -16.15 4.34
CA ALA A 588 31.35 -16.13 2.91
C ALA A 588 31.54 -17.47 2.19
N ASP A 589 31.89 -18.55 2.90
CA ASP A 589 31.92 -19.89 2.30
C ASP A 589 30.51 -20.31 1.87
N THR A 590 30.32 -20.47 0.56
CA THR A 590 29.04 -20.82 -0.05
C THR A 590 28.82 -22.33 -0.20
N SER A 591 29.80 -23.18 0.13
CA SER A 591 29.75 -24.63 -0.09
C SER A 591 28.58 -25.36 0.61
N LYS A 592 28.00 -24.74 1.64
CA LYS A 592 26.88 -25.25 2.44
C LYS A 592 25.64 -24.36 2.40
N ARG A 593 25.60 -23.38 1.48
CA ARG A 593 24.42 -22.51 1.31
C ARG A 593 23.22 -23.32 0.88
N VAL A 594 22.04 -22.77 1.15
CA VAL A 594 20.80 -23.30 0.60
C VAL A 594 20.91 -23.46 -0.93
N PRO A 595 20.41 -24.57 -1.51
CA PRO A 595 20.63 -24.89 -2.93
C PRO A 595 19.89 -23.96 -3.89
N TRP A 596 18.93 -23.18 -3.39
CA TRP A 596 18.10 -22.26 -4.18
C TRP A 596 18.62 -20.81 -4.21
N MET A 597 19.76 -20.54 -3.57
CA MET A 597 20.46 -19.26 -3.71
C MET A 597 20.78 -18.98 -5.19
N LYS A 598 20.55 -17.75 -5.64
CA LYS A 598 20.74 -17.35 -7.03
C LYS A 598 22.19 -16.98 -7.30
N ASN A 599 22.71 -17.45 -8.43
CA ASN A 599 23.95 -16.95 -9.02
C ASN A 599 23.56 -15.94 -10.10
N LEU A 600 23.92 -14.68 -9.92
CA LEU A 600 23.60 -13.61 -10.87
C LEU A 600 24.70 -13.51 -11.92
N SER A 601 24.32 -13.38 -13.19
CA SER A 601 25.22 -12.98 -14.28
C SER A 601 25.65 -11.52 -14.12
N SER A 602 26.73 -11.11 -14.81
CA SER A 602 27.18 -9.71 -14.78
C SER A 602 26.11 -8.73 -15.28
N SER A 603 25.28 -9.13 -16.25
CA SER A 603 24.15 -8.32 -16.73
C SER A 603 23.04 -8.21 -15.70
N GLU A 604 22.68 -9.29 -15.02
CA GLU A 604 21.67 -9.23 -13.95
C GLU A 604 22.16 -8.41 -12.76
N LEU A 605 23.45 -8.52 -12.43
CA LEU A 605 24.06 -7.73 -11.37
C LEU A 605 24.06 -6.22 -11.70
N TYR A 606 24.23 -5.84 -12.97
CA TYR A 606 24.17 -4.44 -13.39
C TYR A 606 22.81 -3.80 -13.12
N GLU A 607 21.71 -4.56 -13.24
CA GLU A 607 20.37 -4.09 -12.87
C GLU A 607 20.25 -3.75 -11.37
N PHE A 608 21.10 -4.34 -10.54
CA PHE A 608 21.23 -4.04 -9.11
C PHE A 608 22.36 -3.06 -8.79
N SER A 609 22.96 -2.40 -9.78
CA SER A 609 23.95 -1.34 -9.56
C SER A 609 23.31 -0.08 -8.97
N PHE A 610 24.09 0.76 -8.29
CA PHE A 610 23.60 2.04 -7.76
C PHE A 610 22.92 2.90 -8.85
N ALA A 611 23.54 2.97 -10.03
CA ALA A 611 23.04 3.78 -11.14
C ALA A 611 21.71 3.25 -11.72
N SER A 612 21.56 1.92 -11.89
CA SER A 612 20.33 1.35 -12.47
C SER A 612 19.22 1.20 -11.43
N PHE A 613 19.54 0.58 -10.29
CA PHE A 613 18.56 0.19 -9.29
C PHE A 613 17.98 1.40 -8.57
N ILE A 614 18.82 2.23 -7.94
CA ILE A 614 18.35 3.23 -6.99
C ILE A 614 18.38 4.66 -7.54
N ASN A 615 19.32 4.97 -8.46
CA ASN A 615 19.61 6.34 -8.90
C ASN A 615 19.44 6.56 -10.41
N SER A 616 18.54 5.83 -11.07
CA SER A 616 18.34 5.93 -12.53
C SER A 616 17.84 7.29 -13.01
N ASP A 617 17.08 8.01 -12.18
CA ASP A 617 16.66 9.41 -12.41
C ASP A 617 17.64 10.45 -11.82
N ARG A 618 18.81 9.99 -11.34
CA ARG A 618 19.88 10.80 -10.75
C ARG A 618 19.39 11.72 -9.62
N TRP A 619 18.50 11.20 -8.77
CA TRP A 619 17.93 12.00 -7.68
C TRP A 619 18.94 12.28 -6.56
N VAL A 620 19.89 11.38 -6.32
CA VAL A 620 20.94 11.55 -5.31
C VAL A 620 21.85 12.72 -5.67
N ASP A 621 22.13 12.91 -6.96
CA ASP A 621 22.99 13.98 -7.49
C ASP A 621 22.38 15.37 -7.28
N LYS A 622 21.09 15.44 -6.90
CA LYS A 622 20.33 16.68 -6.69
C LYS A 622 20.15 17.02 -5.20
N LEU A 623 20.68 16.19 -4.31
CA LEU A 623 20.61 16.43 -2.88
C LEU A 623 21.54 17.59 -2.46
N PRO A 624 21.21 18.31 -1.38
CA PRO A 624 22.13 19.24 -0.75
C PRO A 624 23.44 18.59 -0.35
N ILE A 625 24.48 19.42 -0.29
CA ILE A 625 25.78 19.01 0.25
C ILE A 625 25.59 18.79 1.75
N ILE A 626 25.92 17.58 2.19
CA ILE A 626 25.95 17.18 3.59
C ILE A 626 27.38 17.43 4.07
N SER A 627 27.53 18.21 5.15
CA SER A 627 28.83 18.56 5.73
C SER A 627 29.45 17.47 6.57
#